data_AF-A0A3D0VFZ6-F1
#
_entry.id   AF-A0A3D0VFZ6-F1
#
_cell.length_a   1.000
_cell.length_b   1.000
_cell.length_c   1.000
_cell.angle_alpha   90.00
_cell.angle_beta   90.00
_cell.angle_gamma   90.00
#
_symmetry.space_group_name_H-M   'P 1'
#
loop_
_entity.id
_entity.type
_entity.pdbx_description
1 polymer ?
#
loop_
_entity_poly.entity_id
_entity_poly.type
_entity_poly.pdbx_seq_one_letter_code
_entity_poly.pdbx_strand_id
1 'polypeptide(L)' 'MTDTALAGASVDSAAAKRPARAPRPAAKPHGQWKVDGKTPLNANETWKQEDDGLNVRERIETIYSKDGFDAIPSQDLHGR' A
#
# COMPACT_ATOMS: atom_id res chain seq x y z
N MET A 1 -18.73 -50.12 41.63
CA MET A 1 -18.66 -49.41 42.93
C MET A 1 -17.23 -48.97 43.16
N THR A 2 -17.04 -47.73 43.63
CA THR A 2 -15.77 -46.98 43.87
C THR A 2 -15.17 -46.39 42.58
N ASP A 3 -15.34 -45.12 42.19
CA ASP A 3 -15.52 -43.79 42.82
C ASP A 3 -14.20 -43.11 43.28
N THR A 4 -14.10 -41.79 43.05
CA THR A 4 -13.06 -40.82 43.51
C THR A 4 -11.73 -40.79 42.70
N ALA A 5 -11.16 -39.67 42.19
CA ALA A 5 -11.39 -38.22 42.35
C ALA A 5 -10.90 -37.42 41.12
N LEU A 6 -11.58 -36.31 40.83
CA LEU A 6 -11.10 -35.20 40.00
C LEU A 6 -10.22 -34.29 40.87
N ALA A 7 -8.90 -34.35 40.71
CA ALA A 7 -7.98 -33.41 41.36
C ALA A 7 -7.88 -32.14 40.52
N GLY A 8 -8.51 -31.06 40.99
CA GLY A 8 -8.32 -29.72 40.46
C GLY A 8 -6.90 -29.22 40.73
N ALA A 9 -6.08 -29.12 39.68
CA ALA A 9 -4.83 -28.40 39.73
C ALA A 9 -5.09 -26.92 39.37
N SER A 10 -5.22 -26.08 40.39
CA SER A 10 -5.09 -24.63 40.24
C SER A 10 -3.66 -24.32 39.82
N VAL A 11 -3.48 -23.97 38.55
CA VAL A 11 -2.24 -23.32 38.08
C VAL A 11 -2.39 -21.83 38.30
N ASP A 12 -2.04 -21.37 39.50
CA ASP A 12 -1.81 -19.95 39.76
C ASP A 12 -0.62 -19.50 38.89
N SER A 13 -0.93 -19.04 37.66
CA SER A 13 0.04 -18.43 36.77
C SER A 13 0.36 -17.03 37.29
N ALA A 14 1.37 -16.95 38.15
CA ALA A 14 2.06 -15.70 38.44
C ALA A 14 2.71 -15.18 37.16
N ALA A 15 1.96 -14.40 36.38
CA ALA A 15 2.41 -13.77 35.16
C ALA A 15 3.48 -12.73 35.50
N ALA A 16 4.75 -13.10 35.35
CA ALA A 16 5.86 -12.16 35.39
C ALA A 16 5.61 -11.03 34.38
N LYS A 17 5.53 -9.79 34.88
CA LYS A 17 5.25 -8.59 34.07
C LYS A 17 6.43 -8.33 33.14
N ARG A 18 6.34 -8.80 31.89
CA ARG A 18 7.31 -8.52 30.84
C ARG A 18 7.42 -7.00 30.64
N PRO A 19 8.64 -6.44 30.54
CA PRO A 19 8.81 -5.02 30.27
C PRO A 19 8.11 -4.66 28.95
N ALA A 20 7.38 -3.55 28.96
CA ALA A 20 6.71 -3.04 27.77
C ALA A 20 7.78 -2.74 26.71
N ARG A 21 7.65 -3.40 25.54
CA ARG A 21 8.53 -3.14 24.40
C ARG A 21 8.24 -1.74 23.88
N ALA A 22 9.29 -0.96 23.63
CA ALA A 22 9.16 0.35 23.00
C ALA A 22 8.30 0.25 21.73
N PRO A 23 7.39 1.21 21.49
CA PRO A 23 6.54 1.19 20.31
C PRO A 23 7.42 1.18 19.06
N ARG A 24 7.14 0.24 18.14
CA ARG A 24 7.79 0.27 16.83
C ARG A 24 7.34 1.55 16.11
N PRO A 25 8.23 2.22 15.36
CA PRO A 25 7.82 3.29 14.47
C PRO A 25 6.63 2.84 13.62
N ALA A 26 5.68 3.74 13.38
CA ALA A 26 4.59 3.46 12.46
C ALA A 26 5.16 2.89 11.14
N ALA A 27 4.55 1.82 10.63
CA ALA A 27 4.97 1.24 9.36
C ALA A 27 4.97 2.35 8.29
N LYS A 28 6.02 2.39 7.46
CA LYS A 28 6.04 3.29 6.31
C LYS A 28 4.82 2.99 5.43
N PRO A 29 4.12 4.01 4.92
CA PRO A 29 2.99 3.79 4.03
C PRO A 29 3.46 3.05 2.77
N HIS A 30 2.61 2.17 2.26
CA HIS A 30 2.91 1.29 1.12
C HIS A 30 2.12 1.69 -0.14
N GLY A 31 1.49 2.86 -0.15
CA GLY A 31 0.76 3.42 -1.31
C GLY A 31 -0.64 2.84 -1.48
N GLN A 32 -1.19 2.17 -0.46
CA GLN A 32 -2.48 1.51 -0.55
C GLN A 32 -3.60 2.52 -0.31
N TRP A 33 -4.36 2.90 -1.34
CA TRP A 33 -5.35 3.98 -1.22
C TRP A 33 -6.37 3.79 -0.09
N LYS A 34 -6.77 2.55 0.18
CA LYS A 34 -7.72 2.24 1.25
C LYS A 34 -7.13 2.37 2.66
N VAL A 35 -5.81 2.24 2.81
CA VAL A 35 -5.11 2.16 4.10
C VAL A 35 -4.31 3.44 4.38
N ASP A 36 -3.56 3.90 3.39
CA ASP A 36 -2.61 5.01 3.48
C ASP A 36 -3.15 6.34 2.90
N GLY A 37 -4.31 6.28 2.23
CA GLY A 37 -4.90 7.41 1.51
C GLY A 37 -4.29 7.64 0.13
N LYS A 38 -4.62 8.77 -0.50
CA LYS A 38 -4.20 9.12 -1.86
C LYS A 38 -2.98 10.05 -1.90
N THR A 39 -2.13 10.05 -0.89
CA THR A 39 -0.90 10.85 -0.97
C THR A 39 0.07 10.15 -1.92
N PRO A 40 0.59 10.82 -2.96
CA PRO A 40 1.52 10.18 -3.87
C PRO A 40 2.87 9.95 -3.17
N LEU A 41 3.41 8.74 -3.31
CA LEU A 41 4.69 8.34 -2.71
C LEU A 41 5.85 8.28 -3.73
N ASN A 42 5.54 8.35 -5.02
CA ASN A 42 6.50 8.37 -6.12
C ASN A 42 6.05 9.35 -7.22
N ALA A 43 6.98 9.73 -8.10
CA ALA A 43 6.70 10.65 -9.20
C ALA A 43 5.60 10.13 -10.16
N ASN A 44 5.51 8.81 -10.34
CA ASN A 44 4.53 8.20 -11.23
C ASN A 44 3.11 8.30 -10.68
N GLU A 45 2.94 8.24 -9.36
CA GLU A 45 1.68 8.46 -8.64
C GLU A 45 1.30 9.94 -8.68
N THR A 46 2.25 10.85 -8.53
CA THR A 46 2.00 12.30 -8.71
C THR A 46 1.47 12.57 -10.11
N TRP A 47 2.16 12.10 -11.14
CA TRP A 47 1.75 12.30 -12.53
C TRP A 47 0.37 11.67 -12.83
N LYS A 48 0.10 10.45 -12.34
CA LYS A 48 -1.21 9.79 -12.47
C LYS A 48 -2.34 10.45 -11.67
N GLN A 49 -2.00 11.27 -10.68
CA GLN A 49 -2.99 12.06 -9.94
C GLN A 49 -3.27 13.40 -10.61
N GLU A 50 -2.27 13.98 -11.27
CA GLU A 50 -2.38 15.25 -12.00
C GLU A 50 -3.17 15.10 -13.30
N ASP A 51 -2.99 13.98 -14.02
CA ASP A 51 -3.67 13.73 -15.29
C ASP A 51 -4.14 12.26 -15.41
N ASP A 52 -5.31 12.05 -16.02
CA ASP A 52 -5.80 10.71 -16.30
C ASP A 52 -4.99 10.12 -17.46
N GLY A 53 -4.44 8.92 -17.26
CA GLY A 53 -3.67 8.21 -18.29
C GLY A 53 -4.47 7.95 -19.58
N LEU A 54 -5.81 8.07 -19.55
CA LEU A 54 -6.65 7.95 -20.75
C LEU A 54 -6.70 9.23 -21.60
N ASN A 55 -6.27 10.39 -21.09
CA ASN A 55 -6.27 11.65 -21.82
C ASN A 55 -5.25 11.67 -22.98
N VAL A 56 -4.33 10.70 -23.03
CA VAL A 56 -3.40 10.50 -24.16
C VAL A 56 -4.13 10.26 -25.49
N ARG A 57 -5.38 9.78 -25.46
CA ARG A 57 -6.17 9.49 -26.67
C ARG A 57 -6.30 10.71 -27.59
N GLU A 58 -6.65 11.86 -27.04
CA GLU A 58 -6.83 13.08 -27.83
C GLU A 58 -5.52 13.48 -28.52
N ARG A 59 -4.39 13.38 -27.82
CA ARG A 59 -3.05 13.68 -28.36
C ARG A 59 -2.65 12.70 -29.47
N ILE A 60 -2.98 11.42 -29.32
CA ILE A 60 -2.76 10.40 -30.36
C ILE A 60 -3.53 10.77 -31.63
N GLU A 61 -4.82 11.08 -31.50
CA GLU A 61 -5.69 11.35 -32.64
C GLU A 61 -5.30 12.67 -33.34
N THR A 62 -4.94 13.70 -32.58
CA THR A 62 -4.77 15.06 -33.13
C THR A 62 -3.34 15.43 -33.52
N ILE A 63 -2.33 14.89 -32.82
CA ILE A 63 -0.92 15.27 -32.96
C ILE A 63 -0.08 14.08 -33.42
N TYR A 64 0.02 13.03 -32.59
CA TYR A 64 1.00 11.95 -32.81
C TYR A 64 0.72 11.12 -34.06
N SER A 65 -0.55 11.00 -34.46
CA SER A 65 -0.94 10.36 -35.72
C SER A 65 -0.41 11.07 -36.96
N LYS A 66 -0.16 12.38 -36.88
CA LYS A 66 0.28 13.23 -38.00
C LYS A 66 1.79 13.43 -38.01
N ASP A 67 2.37 13.64 -36.82
CA ASP A 67 3.76 14.05 -36.66
C ASP A 67 4.71 12.85 -36.47
N GLY A 68 4.17 11.64 -36.26
CA GLY A 68 4.94 10.41 -36.15
C GLY A 68 5.48 10.12 -34.75
N PHE A 69 6.31 9.09 -34.64
CA PHE A 69 6.76 8.54 -33.35
C PHE A 69 7.63 9.52 -32.53
N ASP A 70 8.47 10.30 -33.20
CA ASP A 70 9.39 11.24 -32.55
C ASP A 70 8.67 12.41 -31.86
N ALA A 71 7.40 12.66 -32.21
CA ALA A 71 6.58 13.69 -31.60
C ALA A 71 6.01 13.27 -30.23
N ILE A 72 6.15 12.01 -29.82
CA ILE A 72 5.59 11.50 -28.57
C ILE A 72 6.53 11.86 -27.40
N PRO A 73 6.06 12.62 -26.40
CA PRO A 73 6.85 12.92 -25.21
C PRO A 73 7.25 11.66 -24.43
N SER A 74 8.44 11.66 -23.82
CA SER A 74 8.92 10.51 -23.04
C SER A 74 7.98 10.08 -21.92
N GLN A 75 7.28 11.03 -21.29
CA GLN A 75 6.27 10.77 -20.25
C GLN A 75 5.06 9.98 -20.78
N ASP A 76 4.61 10.26 -22.01
CA ASP A 76 3.49 9.55 -22.64
C ASP A 76 3.92 8.16 -23.13
N LEU A 77 5.20 7.99 -23.45
CA LEU A 77 5.77 6.73 -23.91
C LEU A 77 6.15 5.78 -22.76
N HIS A 78 6.64 6.33 -21.65
CA HIS A 78 7.23 5.56 -20.55
C HIS A 78 6.53 5.74 -19.21
N GLY A 79 5.38 6.41 -19.15
CA GLY A 79 4.66 6.72 -17.92
C GLY A 79 4.17 5.49 -17.15
N ARG A 80 5.07 4.80 -16.46
CA ARG A 80 4.79 3.64 -15.61
C ARG A 80 5.69 3.60 -14.41
#